data_AF-A0A929IJ93-F1
#
_entry.id   AF-A0A929IJ93-F1
#
_cell.length_a   1.000
_cell.length_b   1.000
_cell.length_c   1.000
_cell.angle_alpha   90.00
_cell.angle_beta   90.00
_cell.angle_gamma   90.00
#
_symmetry.space_group_name_H-M   'P 1'
#
loop_
_entity.id
_entity.type
_entity.pdbx_description
1 polymer ?
#
loop_
_entity_poly.entity_id
_entity_poly.type
_entity_poly.pdbx_seq_one_letter_code
_entity_poly.pdbx_strand_id
1 'polypeptide(L)'
;QPNGVFIPYYNRKPISEQVLASVMAFFFLFILCWAALAIGLGFTGLDFLAATSGAASAIANVGPGLGDMIGPGANFAEVPIAAKWMLSFGMLLGRLELFTILVLLMPSFWRA
;
A
#
# COMPACT_ATOMS: atom_id res chain seq x y z
N GLN A 1 28.43 7.37 -14.18
CA GLN A 1 28.81 8.60 -14.91
C GLN A 1 27.97 9.75 -14.35
N PRO A 2 28.53 10.64 -13.52
CA PRO A 2 27.76 11.70 -12.86
C PRO A 2 27.24 12.80 -13.80
N ASN A 3 27.80 12.96 -15.01
CA ASN A 3 27.41 13.99 -15.99
C ASN A 3 26.60 13.43 -17.19
N GLY A 4 25.98 12.26 -17.05
CA GLY A 4 25.16 11.68 -18.12
C GLY A 4 23.72 12.20 -18.10
N VAL A 5 23.23 12.68 -19.24
CA VAL A 5 21.80 12.99 -19.40
C VAL A 5 21.08 11.74 -19.86
N PHE A 6 20.31 11.12 -18.96
CA PHE A 6 19.53 9.92 -19.26
C PHE A 6 18.06 10.31 -19.33
N ILE A 7 17.49 10.27 -20.54
CA ILE A 7 16.08 10.54 -20.76
C ILE A 7 15.35 9.20 -20.75
N PRO A 8 14.47 8.92 -19.78
CA PRO A 8 13.65 7.72 -19.80
C PRO A 8 12.57 7.83 -20.89
N TYR A 9 12.38 6.77 -21.66
CA TYR A 9 11.37 6.69 -22.72
C TYR A 9 10.32 5.64 -22.37
N TYR A 10 9.05 5.96 -22.58
CA TYR A 10 7.93 5.02 -22.56
C TYR A 10 7.18 5.09 -23.88
N ASN A 11 7.00 3.95 -24.54
CA ASN A 11 6.36 3.88 -25.86
C ASN A 11 6.96 4.88 -26.89
N ARG A 12 8.29 4.96 -26.95
CA ARG A 12 9.08 5.89 -27.80
C ARG A 12 8.84 7.38 -27.55
N LYS A 13 8.14 7.75 -26.48
CA LYS A 13 7.97 9.14 -26.05
C LYS A 13 8.80 9.40 -24.78
N PRO A 14 9.48 10.56 -24.68
CA PRO A 14 10.19 10.91 -23.46
C PRO A 14 9.18 11.08 -22.31
N ILE A 15 9.49 10.51 -21.16
CA ILE A 15 8.68 10.66 -19.95
C ILE A 15 9.03 12.02 -19.33
N SER A 16 8.04 12.85 -19.01
CA SER A 16 8.29 14.12 -18.33
C SER A 16 8.71 13.89 -16.88
N GLU A 17 9.53 14.79 -16.34
CA GLU A 17 9.97 14.73 -14.94
C GLU A 17 8.78 14.74 -13.96
N GLN A 18 7.67 15.39 -14.33
CA GLN A 18 6.43 15.42 -13.55
C GLN A 18 5.81 14.03 -13.39
N VAL A 19 5.84 13.19 -14.44
CA VAL A 19 5.33 11.81 -14.36
C VAL A 19 6.26 10.98 -13.46
N LEU A 20 7.58 11.14 -13.61
CA LEU A 20 8.54 10.44 -12.75
C LEU A 20 8.34 10.82 -11.27
N ALA A 21 8.20 12.11 -10.97
CA ALA A 21 7.92 12.59 -9.62
C ALA A 21 6.61 12.02 -9.06
N SER A 22 5.56 11.94 -9.88
CA SER A 22 4.26 11.37 -9.48
C SER A 22 4.36 9.88 -9.15
N VAL A 23 5.08 9.11 -9.97
CA VAL A 23 5.33 7.67 -9.73
C VAL A 23 6.15 7.46 -8.47
N MET A 24 7.20 8.26 -8.25
CA MET A 24 8.02 8.18 -7.04
C MET A 24 7.19 8.52 -5.79
N ALA A 25 6.37 9.57 -5.84
CA ALA A 25 5.48 9.94 -4.75
C ALA A 25 4.48 8.82 -4.43
N PHE A 26 3.88 8.20 -5.45
CA PHE A 26 3.01 7.03 -5.29
C PHE A 26 3.72 5.88 -4.58
N PHE A 27 4.95 5.55 -5.02
CA PHE A 27 5.73 4.47 -4.46
C PHE A 27 6.06 4.69 -2.97
N PHE A 28 6.48 5.90 -2.60
CA PHE A 28 6.72 6.24 -1.20
C PHE A 28 5.45 6.18 -0.36
N LEU A 29 4.34 6.68 -0.88
CA LEU A 29 3.05 6.62 -0.19
C LEU A 29 2.59 5.17 0.01
N PHE A 30 2.75 4.32 -1.00
CA PHE A 30 2.43 2.90 -0.92
C PHE A 30 3.21 2.22 0.21
N ILE A 31 4.53 2.43 0.25
CA ILE A 31 5.40 1.85 1.28
C ILE A 31 5.03 2.39 2.67
N LEU A 32 4.71 3.68 2.79
CA LEU A 32 4.32 4.29 4.05
C LEU A 32 3.02 3.66 4.58
N CYS A 33 1.99 3.54 3.74
CA CYS A 33 0.73 2.90 4.10
C CYS A 33 0.94 1.43 4.47
N TRP A 34 1.78 0.71 3.71
CA TRP A 34 2.13 -0.67 4.01
C TRP A 34 2.82 -0.81 5.36
N ALA A 35 3.84 0.01 5.63
CA ALA A 35 4.56 -0.02 6.89
C ALA A 35 3.64 0.31 8.08
N ALA A 36 2.80 1.34 7.95
CA ALA A 36 1.84 1.72 8.99
C ALA A 36 0.83 0.60 9.28
N LEU A 37 0.30 -0.03 8.23
CA LEU A 37 -0.65 -1.14 8.38
C LEU A 37 0.02 -2.38 8.98
N ALA A 38 1.24 -2.72 8.54
CA ALA A 38 1.99 -3.86 9.07
C ALA A 38 2.33 -3.69 10.55
N ILE A 39 2.77 -2.50 10.97
CA ILE A 39 3.03 -2.17 12.37
C ILE A 39 1.74 -2.29 13.19
N GLY A 40 0.65 -1.71 12.68
CA GLY A 40 -0.66 -1.77 13.30
C GLY A 40 -1.18 -3.20 13.49
N LEU A 41 -1.02 -4.06 12.47
CA LEU A 41 -1.34 -5.48 12.56
C LEU A 41 -0.45 -6.22 13.55
N GLY A 42 0.84 -5.88 13.64
CA GLY A 42 1.74 -6.44 14.65
C GLY A 42 1.26 -6.20 16.09
N PHE A 43 0.62 -5.06 16.37
CA PHE A 43 0.03 -4.79 17.69
C PHE A 43 -1.21 -5.63 18.02
N THR A 44 -1.81 -6.31 17.03
CA THR A 44 -2.98 -7.18 17.24
C THR A 44 -2.62 -8.60 17.68
N GLY A 45 -1.31 -8.92 17.75
CA GLY A 45 -0.82 -10.25 18.12
C GLY A 45 -0.57 -11.18 16.91
N LEU A 46 -0.67 -10.67 15.69
CA LEU A 46 -0.22 -11.39 14.49
C LEU A 46 1.31 -11.52 14.50
N ASP A 47 1.82 -12.66 14.04
CA ASP A 47 3.25 -12.85 13.84
C ASP A 47 3.78 -11.90 12.75
N PHE A 48 5.08 -11.64 12.77
CA PHE A 48 5.69 -10.68 11.85
C PHE A 48 5.45 -11.02 10.37
N LEU A 49 5.49 -12.31 10.01
CA LEU A 49 5.26 -12.75 8.64
C LEU A 49 3.80 -12.51 8.23
N ALA A 50 2.83 -12.87 9.08
CA ALA A 50 1.43 -12.59 8.81
C ALA A 50 1.12 -11.09 8.78
N ALA A 51 1.64 -10.31 9.72
CA ALA A 51 1.37 -8.86 9.78
C ALA A 51 1.90 -8.13 8.53
N THR A 52 3.13 -8.42 8.12
CA THR A 52 3.77 -7.77 6.96
C THR A 52 3.20 -8.23 5.63
N SER A 53 3.02 -9.54 5.45
CA SER A 53 2.47 -10.10 4.21
C SER A 53 0.96 -9.84 4.08
N GLY A 54 0.22 -9.84 5.19
CA GLY A 54 -1.20 -9.49 5.24
C GLY A 54 -1.43 -8.02 4.91
N ALA A 55 -0.61 -7.11 5.45
CA ALA A 55 -0.66 -5.70 5.07
C ALA A 55 -0.36 -5.50 3.57
N ALA A 56 0.67 -6.18 3.04
CA ALA A 56 1.02 -6.11 1.62
C ALA A 56 -0.12 -6.64 0.74
N SER A 57 -0.69 -7.79 1.10
CA SER A 57 -1.80 -8.41 0.39
C SER A 57 -3.07 -7.56 0.42
N ALA A 58 -3.38 -6.93 1.56
CA ALA A 58 -4.53 -6.05 1.70
C ALA A 58 -4.40 -4.81 0.80
N ILE A 59 -3.28 -4.08 0.89
CA ILE A 59 -3.08 -2.86 0.09
C ILE A 59 -2.95 -3.16 -1.40
N ALA A 60 -2.33 -4.29 -1.77
CA ALA A 60 -2.27 -4.73 -3.16
C ALA A 60 -3.56 -5.42 -3.63
N ASN A 61 -4.57 -5.60 -2.76
CA ASN A 61 -5.80 -6.32 -3.03
C ASN A 61 -5.59 -7.72 -3.63
N VAL A 62 -4.59 -8.45 -3.14
CA VAL A 62 -4.24 -9.80 -3.62
C VAL A 62 -5.16 -10.85 -2.97
N GLY A 63 -5.40 -10.74 -1.65
CA GLY A 63 -6.26 -11.65 -0.89
C GLY A 63 -5.49 -12.47 0.15
N PRO A 64 -4.83 -13.58 -0.23
CA PRO A 64 -4.05 -14.39 0.69
C PRO A 64 -2.74 -13.69 1.06
N GLY A 65 -2.35 -13.81 2.33
CA GLY A 65 -1.02 -13.46 2.84
C GLY A 65 -0.12 -14.69 2.92
N LEU A 66 0.91 -14.59 3.76
CA LEU A 66 1.82 -15.67 4.12
C LEU A 66 1.71 -15.96 5.63
N GLY A 67 1.99 -17.19 6.02
CA GLY A 67 1.88 -17.66 7.41
C GLY A 67 0.62 -18.51 7.65
N ASP A 68 0.52 -19.06 8.85
CA ASP A 68 -0.46 -20.11 9.17
C ASP A 68 -1.89 -19.58 9.27
N MET A 69 -2.09 -18.32 9.70
CA MET A 69 -3.44 -17.74 9.88
C MET A 69 -4.01 -17.09 8.61
N ILE A 70 -3.16 -16.56 7.72
CA ILE A 70 -3.60 -15.78 6.54
C ILE A 70 -3.07 -16.33 5.22
N GLY A 71 -2.42 -17.49 5.24
CA GLY A 71 -1.95 -18.19 4.05
C GLY A 71 -3.06 -18.67 3.12
N PRO A 72 -2.73 -19.15 1.91
CA PRO A 72 -3.70 -19.57 0.89
C PRO A 72 -4.54 -20.80 1.29
N GLY A 73 -4.11 -21.59 2.27
CA GLY A 73 -4.87 -22.70 2.86
C GLY A 73 -5.57 -22.35 4.17
N ALA A 74 -5.39 -21.13 4.67
CA ALA A 74 -5.94 -20.65 5.93
C ALA A 74 -7.21 -19.83 5.68
N ASN A 75 -7.90 -19.48 6.77
CA ASN A 75 -9.07 -18.62 6.71
C ASN A 75 -8.92 -17.46 7.69
N PHE A 76 -9.55 -16.33 7.37
CA PHE A 76 -9.52 -15.16 8.24
C PHE A 76 -10.42 -15.31 9.48
N ALA A 77 -11.07 -16.46 9.72
CA ALA A 77 -12.04 -16.58 10.83
C ALA A 77 -11.36 -16.39 12.19
N GLU A 78 -10.18 -16.97 12.37
CA GLU A 78 -9.39 -16.90 13.62
C GLU A 78 -8.60 -15.59 13.79
N VAL A 79 -8.58 -14.73 12.76
CA VAL A 79 -7.89 -13.44 12.84
C VAL A 79 -8.62 -12.51 13.83
N PRO A 80 -7.88 -11.78 14.70
CA PRO A 80 -8.48 -10.83 15.64
C PRO A 80 -9.42 -9.82 14.96
N ILE A 81 -10.50 -9.45 15.64
CA ILE A 81 -11.50 -8.50 15.08
C ILE A 81 -10.85 -7.16 14.71
N ALA A 82 -9.93 -6.65 15.55
CA ALA A 82 -9.19 -5.43 15.25
C ALA A 82 -8.39 -5.57 13.94
N ALA A 83 -7.68 -6.68 13.76
CA ALA A 83 -6.91 -6.94 12.53
C ALA A 83 -7.80 -7.03 11.29
N LYS A 84 -8.99 -7.63 11.39
CA LYS A 84 -9.96 -7.67 10.27
C LYS A 84 -10.35 -6.27 9.81
N TRP A 85 -10.69 -5.38 10.74
CA TRP A 85 -11.03 -3.99 10.41
C TRP A 85 -9.87 -3.25 9.74
N MET A 86 -8.65 -3.45 10.24
CA MET A 86 -7.44 -2.85 9.66
C MET A 86 -7.17 -3.39 8.25
N LEU A 87 -7.31 -4.69 8.03
CA LEU A 87 -7.17 -5.32 6.71
C LEU A 87 -8.24 -4.82 5.74
N SER A 88 -9.50 -4.71 6.17
CA SER A 88 -10.58 -4.15 5.36
C SER A 88 -10.30 -2.69 4.97
N PHE A 89 -9.81 -1.88 5.90
CA PHE A 89 -9.38 -0.51 5.60
C PHE A 89 -8.20 -0.50 4.61
N GLY A 90 -7.22 -1.39 4.79
CA GLY A 90 -6.10 -1.57 3.86
C GLY A 90 -6.54 -1.91 2.44
N MET A 91 -7.54 -2.79 2.29
CA MET A 91 -8.12 -3.15 0.99
C MET A 91 -8.82 -1.97 0.32
N LEU A 92 -9.66 -1.24 1.07
CA LEU A 92 -10.29 -0.02 0.57
C LEU A 92 -9.24 0.99 0.12
N LEU A 93 -8.19 1.15 0.92
CA LEU A 93 -7.09 2.08 0.62
C LEU A 93 -6.31 1.69 -0.64
N GLY A 94 -6.09 0.39 -0.84
CA GLY A 94 -5.53 -0.13 -2.08
C GLY A 94 -6.45 0.02 -3.29
N ARG A 95 -7.77 -0.14 -3.10
CA ARG A 95 -8.74 -0.22 -4.19
C ARG A 95 -9.22 1.15 -4.68
N LEU A 96 -9.23 2.15 -3.79
CA LEU A 96 -9.65 3.51 -4.08
C LEU A 96 -8.54 4.39 -4.67
N GLU A 97 -7.39 3.82 -5.05
CA GLU A 97 -6.14 4.50 -5.42
C GLU A 97 -5.59 5.41 -4.29
N LEU A 98 -4.31 5.22 -3.94
CA LEU A 98 -3.69 5.90 -2.79
C LEU A 98 -3.76 7.43 -2.87
N PHE A 99 -3.68 8.00 -4.08
CA PHE A 99 -3.75 9.45 -4.28
C PHE A 99 -5.12 10.04 -3.97
N THR A 100 -6.19 9.34 -4.33
CA THR A 100 -7.57 9.82 -4.14
C THR A 100 -7.91 9.93 -2.66
N ILE A 101 -7.45 8.97 -1.84
CA ILE A 101 -7.59 9.07 -0.37
C ILE A 101 -6.67 10.15 0.20
N LEU A 102 -5.43 10.26 -0.27
CA LEU A 102 -4.52 11.30 0.20
C LEU A 102 -5.06 12.71 -0.07
N VAL A 103 -5.63 12.92 -1.27
CA VAL A 103 -6.29 14.17 -1.66
C VAL A 103 -7.51 14.43 -0.76
N LEU A 104 -8.29 13.40 -0.43
CA LEU A 104 -9.39 13.47 0.54
C LEU A 104 -8.93 13.83 1.95
N LEU A 105 -7.70 13.53 2.36
CA LEU A 105 -7.17 13.93 3.67
C LEU A 105 -6.58 15.36 3.65
N MET A 106 -6.43 15.96 2.46
CA MET A 106 -5.82 17.27 2.31
C MET A 106 -6.87 18.37 2.59
N PRO A 107 -6.65 19.27 3.58
CA PRO A 107 -7.63 20.29 3.94
C PRO A 107 -8.02 21.24 2.79
N SER A 108 -7.15 21.41 1.80
CA SER A 108 -7.41 22.22 0.59
C SER A 108 -8.54 21.64 -0.27
N PHE A 109 -8.75 20.33 -0.27
CA PHE A 109 -9.85 19.70 -1.00
C PHE A 109 -11.22 20.09 -0.43
N TRP A 110 -11.32 20.24 0.90
CA TRP A 110 -12.57 20.54 1.61
C TRP A 110 -12.89 22.03 1.73
N ARG A 111 -11.97 22.90 1.31
CA ARG A 111 -12.13 24.36 1.41
C ARG A 111 -12.72 24.99 0.14
N ALA A 112 -13.21 24.17 -0.79
CA ALA A 112 -13.87 24.61 -2.03
C ALA A 112 -15.37 24.84 -1.82
#